data_AF-A0A0S8E4A0-F1
#
_entry.id   AF-A0A0S8E4A0-F1
#
_cell.length_a   1.000
_cell.length_b   1.000
_cell.length_c   1.000
_cell.angle_alpha   90.00
_cell.angle_beta   90.00
_cell.angle_gamma   90.00
#
_symmetry.space_group_name_H-M   'P 1'
#
loop_
_entity.id
_entity.type
_entity.pdbx_description
1 polymer ?
#
loop_
_entity_poly.entity_id
_entity_poly.type
_entity_poly.pdbx_seq_one_letter_code
_entity_poly.pdbx_strand_id
1 'polypeptide(L)'
;MTWTYTCEPSVNSLDAVRLKIGDTNEDDPQLQDEEIQYFLDIHSGASRPEMSAAIEAAGALAAKYARESTYRIGQVSETLSRKSEAYERLAEDLKIELRQLKLVSAAMVAHKISLKDAQEDDTDRVVPSVSIGMHDNNESVP
;
A
#
# COMPACT_ATOMS: atom_id res chain seq x y z
N MET A 1 10.44 22.02 5.21
CA MET A 1 9.04 22.24 4.80
C MET A 1 9.07 22.46 3.33
N THR A 2 8.89 21.36 2.62
CA THR A 2 8.98 21.28 1.16
C THR A 2 7.70 20.61 0.69
N TRP A 3 7.17 21.03 -0.45
CA TRP A 3 6.10 20.32 -1.14
C TRP A 3 6.59 19.98 -2.53
N THR A 4 6.50 18.71 -2.91
CA THR A 4 6.99 18.21 -4.20
C THR A 4 6.00 17.23 -4.82
N TYR A 5 5.71 17.37 -6.11
CA TYR A 5 4.98 16.35 -6.86
C TYR A 5 5.58 16.21 -8.26
N THR A 6 6.25 15.09 -8.52
CA THR A 6 6.95 14.83 -9.80
C THR A 6 6.10 14.13 -10.84
N CYS A 7 4.86 13.75 -10.50
CA CYS A 7 3.95 12.97 -11.34
C CYS A 7 4.47 11.56 -11.68
N GLU A 8 5.32 10.98 -10.82
CA GLU A 8 5.89 9.64 -10.96
C GLU A 8 5.52 8.72 -9.78
N PRO A 9 4.22 8.41 -9.57
CA PRO A 9 3.74 7.65 -8.42
C PRO A 9 4.18 6.18 -8.41
N SER A 10 4.72 5.67 -9.52
CA SER A 10 5.29 4.31 -9.60
C SER A 10 6.74 4.23 -9.09
N VAL A 11 7.43 5.36 -9.02
CA VAL A 11 8.85 5.45 -8.64
C VAL A 11 9.00 6.12 -7.28
N ASN A 12 8.18 7.13 -7.00
CA ASN A 12 8.23 7.91 -5.77
C ASN A 12 7.02 7.64 -4.88
N SER A 13 7.26 7.09 -3.69
CA SER A 13 6.22 6.81 -2.70
C SER A 13 5.50 8.08 -2.20
N LEU A 14 6.18 9.24 -2.19
CA LEU A 14 5.53 10.53 -1.86
C LEU A 14 4.48 10.89 -2.91
N ASP A 15 4.83 10.80 -4.20
CA ASP A 15 3.90 11.03 -5.31
C ASP A 15 2.72 10.05 -5.29
N ALA A 16 2.99 8.79 -4.93
CA ALA A 16 1.94 7.78 -4.81
C ALA A 16 0.91 8.15 -3.74
N VAL A 17 1.36 8.63 -2.58
CA VAL A 17 0.46 9.07 -1.50
C VAL A 17 -0.30 10.32 -1.92
N ARG A 18 0.38 11.33 -2.48
CA ARG A 18 -0.22 12.57 -2.98
C ARG A 18 -1.32 12.33 -3.99
N LEU A 19 -1.06 11.47 -4.97
CA LEU A 19 -2.04 11.09 -5.98
C LEU A 19 -3.29 10.47 -5.34
N LYS A 20 -3.11 9.60 -4.34
CA LYS A 20 -4.22 8.92 -3.66
C LYS A 20 -5.09 9.86 -2.83
N ILE A 21 -4.49 10.86 -2.21
CA ILE A 21 -5.22 11.85 -1.39
C ILE A 21 -5.69 13.07 -2.21
N GLY A 22 -5.28 13.19 -3.47
CA GLY A 22 -5.60 14.32 -4.33
C GLY A 22 -4.77 15.58 -4.09
N ASP A 23 -3.71 15.50 -3.28
CA ASP A 23 -2.77 16.60 -3.01
C ASP A 23 -1.73 16.72 -4.13
N THR A 24 -2.20 17.10 -5.32
CA THR A 24 -1.40 17.19 -6.55
C THR A 24 -1.33 18.59 -7.14
N ASN A 25 -2.00 19.56 -6.50
CA ASN A 25 -2.05 20.94 -6.94
C ASN A 25 -0.98 21.76 -6.22
N GLU A 26 0.02 22.23 -6.96
CA GLU A 26 1.13 23.04 -6.43
C GLU A 26 0.66 24.40 -5.88
N ASP A 27 -0.46 24.93 -6.37
CA ASP A 27 -1.03 26.20 -5.90
C ASP A 27 -1.80 26.06 -4.57
N ASP A 28 -2.12 24.83 -4.14
CA ASP A 28 -2.87 24.55 -2.91
C ASP A 28 -2.30 23.32 -2.18
N PRO A 29 -1.03 23.39 -1.72
CA PRO A 29 -0.37 22.27 -1.06
C PRO A 29 -1.05 21.95 0.28
N GLN A 30 -1.49 20.71 0.44
CA GLN A 30 -2.25 20.31 1.63
C GLN A 30 -1.39 19.76 2.75
N LEU A 31 -0.40 18.91 2.42
CA LEU A 31 0.57 18.31 3.33
C LEU A 31 2.00 18.50 2.82
N GLN A 32 2.93 18.77 3.73
CA GLN A 32 4.36 18.86 3.42
C GLN A 32 4.96 17.46 3.16
N ASP A 33 6.06 17.42 2.41
CA ASP A 33 6.85 16.20 2.14
C ASP A 33 7.20 15.50 3.44
N GLU A 34 7.61 16.25 4.46
CA GLU A 34 8.01 15.69 5.75
C GLU A 34 6.83 15.05 6.51
N GLU A 35 5.61 15.55 6.34
CA GLU A 35 4.41 14.98 6.97
C GLU A 35 4.02 13.66 6.30
N ILE A 36 4.10 13.59 4.97
CA ILE A 36 3.83 12.36 4.22
C ILE A 36 4.93 11.33 4.50
N GLN A 37 6.19 11.76 4.56
CA GLN A 37 7.32 10.89 4.88
C GLN A 37 7.17 10.26 6.26
N TYR A 38 6.71 11.02 7.25
CA TYR A 38 6.41 10.48 8.59
C TYR A 38 5.43 9.29 8.54
N PHE A 39 4.34 9.40 7.78
CA PHE A 39 3.39 8.30 7.63
C PHE A 39 3.98 7.10 6.87
N LEU A 40 4.79 7.36 5.84
CA LEU A 40 5.52 6.30 5.12
C LEU A 40 6.49 5.56 6.03
N ASP A 41 7.21 6.27 6.89
CA ASP A 41 8.19 5.70 7.81
C ASP A 41 7.53 4.79 8.85
N ILE A 42 6.39 5.21 9.43
CA ILE A 42 5.58 4.39 10.34
C ILE A 42 5.18 3.06 9.68
N HIS A 43 4.84 3.11 8.39
CA HIS A 43 4.32 1.95 7.65
C HIS A 43 5.38 1.25 6.79
N SER A 44 6.66 1.55 6.96
CA SER A 44 7.76 0.99 6.16
C SER A 44 7.80 -0.54 6.11
N GLY A 45 7.31 -1.23 7.16
CA GLY A 45 7.19 -2.69 7.21
C GLY A 45 5.89 -3.28 6.63
N ALA A 46 4.96 -2.45 6.16
CA ALA A 46 3.70 -2.91 5.58
C ALA A 46 3.90 -3.43 4.16
N SER A 47 3.04 -4.37 3.71
CA SER A 47 3.08 -4.87 2.32
C SER A 47 2.77 -3.80 1.28
N ARG A 48 2.09 -2.71 1.66
CA ARG A 48 1.76 -1.54 0.83
C ARG A 48 1.90 -0.25 1.66
N PRO A 49 3.12 0.22 1.92
CA PRO A 49 3.37 1.36 2.81
C PRO A 49 2.68 2.63 2.32
N GLU A 50 2.66 2.89 1.01
CA GLU A 50 2.02 4.07 0.40
C GLU A 50 0.52 4.09 0.63
N MET A 51 -0.11 2.92 0.64
CA MET A 51 -1.55 2.83 0.85
C MET A 51 -1.93 3.06 2.31
N SER A 52 -1.17 2.49 3.25
CA SER A 52 -1.33 2.77 4.68
C SER A 52 -1.06 4.24 5.00
N ALA A 53 0.01 4.80 4.42
CA ALA A 53 0.34 6.21 4.59
C ALA A 53 -0.74 7.13 4.01
N ALA A 54 -1.31 6.81 2.84
CA ALA A 54 -2.40 7.58 2.25
C ALA A 54 -3.68 7.57 3.12
N ILE A 55 -3.99 6.45 3.78
CA ILE A 55 -5.12 6.37 4.73
C ILE A 55 -4.92 7.34 5.88
N GLU A 56 -3.72 7.37 6.48
CA GLU A 56 -3.42 8.28 7.58
C GLU A 56 -3.35 9.74 7.14
N ALA A 57 -2.76 10.01 5.97
CA ALA A 57 -2.71 11.34 5.38
C ALA A 57 -4.12 11.89 5.10
N ALA A 58 -5.03 11.07 4.55
CA ALA A 58 -6.43 11.45 4.36
C ALA A 58 -7.12 11.73 5.71
N GLY A 59 -6.85 10.92 6.75
CA GLY A 59 -7.34 11.17 8.11
C GLY A 59 -6.81 12.47 8.72
N ALA A 60 -5.54 12.81 8.48
CA ALA A 60 -4.94 14.06 8.92
C ALA A 60 -5.58 15.27 8.22
N LEU A 61 -5.89 15.15 6.93
CA LEU A 61 -6.62 16.18 6.18
C LEU A 61 -8.05 16.35 6.69
N ALA A 62 -8.76 15.26 6.97
CA ALA A 62 -10.06 15.33 7.63
C ALA A 62 -9.98 16.11 8.95
N ALA A 63 -9.03 15.76 9.83
CA ALA A 63 -8.83 16.45 11.11
C ALA A 63 -8.49 17.95 10.93
N LYS A 64 -7.66 18.29 9.94
CA LYS A 64 -7.35 19.69 9.57
C LYS A 64 -8.61 20.46 9.20
N TYR A 65 -9.43 19.91 8.30
CA TYR A 65 -10.65 20.58 7.83
C TYR A 65 -11.77 20.64 8.88
N ALA A 66 -11.91 19.63 9.73
CA ALA A 66 -12.84 19.64 10.88
C ALA A 66 -12.49 20.76 11.87
N ARG A 67 -11.19 20.94 12.14
CA ARG A 67 -10.71 22.04 12.99
C ARG A 67 -11.05 23.39 12.34
N GLU A 68 -10.78 23.56 11.06
CA GLU A 68 -11.03 24.82 10.36
C GLU A 68 -12.52 25.16 10.21
N SER A 69 -13.39 24.16 10.05
CA SER A 69 -14.84 24.39 9.98
C SER A 69 -15.39 24.97 11.28
N THR A 70 -14.83 24.57 12.42
CA THR A 70 -15.23 25.05 13.76
C THR A 70 -14.96 26.55 13.95
N TYR A 71 -13.91 27.10 13.31
CA TYR A 71 -13.51 28.50 13.49
C TYR A 71 -14.18 29.47 12.51
N ARG A 72 -14.85 28.98 11.46
CA ARG A 72 -15.46 29.84 10.43
C ARG A 72 -16.98 29.91 10.61
N ILE A 73 -17.57 31.03 10.23
CA ILE A 73 -19.02 31.30 10.37
C ILE A 73 -19.65 31.31 8.97
N GLY A 74 -20.84 30.74 8.83
CA GLY A 74 -21.65 30.78 7.60
C GLY A 74 -21.29 29.71 6.56
N GLN A 75 -21.51 30.00 5.28
CA GLN A 75 -21.36 29.04 4.16
C GLN A 75 -19.96 28.43 4.01
N VAL A 76 -18.92 29.13 4.50
CA VAL A 76 -17.54 28.62 4.46
C VAL A 76 -17.34 27.47 5.45
N SER A 77 -17.99 27.51 6.62
CA SER A 77 -17.94 26.43 7.62
C SER A 77 -18.57 25.15 7.06
N GLU A 78 -19.73 25.27 6.42
CA GLU A 78 -20.43 24.14 5.80
C GLU A 78 -19.58 23.48 4.70
N THR A 79 -18.88 24.29 3.90
CA THR A 79 -17.99 23.79 2.85
C THR A 79 -16.80 23.02 3.43
N LEU A 80 -16.20 23.51 4.52
CA LEU A 80 -15.07 22.85 5.18
C LEU A 80 -15.50 21.57 5.91
N SER A 81 -16.67 21.56 6.55
CA SER A 81 -17.22 20.33 7.15
C SER A 81 -17.45 19.25 6.09
N ARG A 82 -17.99 19.61 4.92
CA ARG A 82 -18.12 18.66 3.80
C ARG A 82 -16.76 18.17 3.28
N LYS A 83 -15.74 19.04 3.23
CA LYS A 83 -14.37 18.61 2.88
C LYS A 83 -13.84 17.61 3.90
N SER A 84 -14.04 17.86 5.20
CA SER A 84 -13.65 16.91 6.26
C SER A 84 -14.31 15.55 6.05
N GLU A 85 -15.64 15.52 5.88
CA GLU A 85 -16.38 14.28 5.65
C GLU A 85 -15.93 13.55 4.37
N ALA A 86 -15.58 14.28 3.31
CA ALA A 86 -15.09 13.69 2.08
C ALA A 86 -13.76 12.97 2.29
N TYR A 87 -12.83 13.56 3.04
CA TYR A 87 -11.55 12.92 3.38
C TYR A 87 -11.72 11.73 4.34
N GLU A 88 -12.67 11.78 5.28
CA GLU A 88 -13.00 10.62 6.12
C GLU A 88 -13.52 9.44 5.30
N ARG A 89 -14.42 9.71 4.35
CA ARG A 89 -14.93 8.68 3.43
C ARG A 89 -13.82 8.12 2.55
N LEU A 90 -12.96 8.97 2.00
CA LEU A 90 -11.80 8.56 1.22
C LEU A 90 -10.87 7.63 2.03
N ALA A 91 -10.60 7.96 3.30
CA ALA A 91 -9.79 7.13 4.18
C ALA A 91 -10.44 5.75 4.42
N GLU A 92 -11.77 5.70 4.56
CA GLU A 92 -12.48 4.43 4.72
C GLU A 92 -12.48 3.58 3.44
N ASP A 93 -12.68 4.21 2.28
CA ASP A 93 -12.62 3.53 0.98
C ASP A 93 -11.23 2.93 0.73
N LEU A 94 -10.17 3.69 1.03
CA LEU A 94 -8.79 3.20 0.94
C LEU A 94 -8.51 2.05 1.93
N LYS A 95 -9.10 2.07 3.13
CA LYS A 95 -9.00 0.93 4.07
C LYS A 95 -9.69 -0.31 3.52
N ILE A 96 -10.87 -0.16 2.92
CA ILE A 96 -11.61 -1.27 2.31
C ILE A 96 -10.79 -1.88 1.17
N GLU A 97 -10.24 -1.05 0.27
CA GLU A 97 -9.39 -1.50 -0.82
C GLU A 97 -8.14 -2.24 -0.29
N LEU A 98 -7.47 -1.69 0.73
CA LEU A 98 -6.31 -2.35 1.36
C LEU A 98 -6.68 -3.72 1.97
N ARG A 99 -7.85 -3.84 2.60
CA ARG A 99 -8.34 -5.11 3.15
C ARG A 99 -8.63 -6.12 2.04
N GLN A 100 -9.28 -5.70 0.96
CA GLN A 100 -9.58 -6.58 -0.18
C GLN A 100 -8.29 -7.12 -0.81
N LEU A 101 -7.28 -6.28 -1.00
CA LEU A 101 -5.98 -6.71 -1.51
C LEU A 101 -5.28 -7.71 -0.59
N LYS A 102 -5.35 -7.49 0.74
CA LYS A 102 -4.83 -8.44 1.72
C LYS A 102 -5.57 -9.78 1.65
N LEU A 103 -6.89 -9.78 1.50
CA LEU A 103 -7.69 -11.00 1.37
C LEU A 103 -7.34 -11.79 0.10
N VAL A 104 -7.19 -11.13 -1.04
CA VAL A 104 -6.75 -11.78 -2.29
C VAL A 104 -5.37 -12.40 -2.11
N SER A 105 -4.43 -11.67 -1.50
CA SER A 105 -3.08 -12.20 -1.25
C SER A 105 -3.08 -13.40 -0.30
N ALA A 106 -3.87 -13.35 0.78
CA ALA A 106 -4.01 -14.45 1.72
C ALA A 106 -4.68 -15.67 1.08
N ALA A 107 -5.73 -15.47 0.28
CA ALA A 107 -6.40 -16.53 -0.46
C ALA A 107 -5.47 -17.20 -1.48
N MET A 108 -4.65 -16.42 -2.20
CA MET A 108 -3.65 -16.97 -3.12
C MET A 108 -2.57 -17.77 -2.38
N VAL A 109 -2.08 -17.29 -1.24
CA VAL A 109 -1.10 -18.02 -0.41
C VAL A 109 -1.71 -19.32 0.12
N ALA A 110 -2.94 -19.27 0.64
CA ALA A 110 -3.65 -20.45 1.13
C ALA A 110 -3.87 -21.48 0.01
N HIS A 111 -4.25 -21.05 -1.19
CA HIS A 111 -4.40 -21.94 -2.34
C HIS A 111 -3.08 -22.61 -2.74
N LYS A 112 -1.96 -21.88 -2.70
CA LYS A 112 -0.63 -22.46 -2.96
C LYS A 112 -0.22 -23.49 -1.93
N ILE A 113 -0.48 -23.24 -0.65
CA ILE A 113 -0.19 -24.21 0.43
C ILE A 113 -1.04 -25.46 0.22
N SER A 114 -2.34 -25.31 -0.03
CA SER A 114 -3.23 -26.44 -0.28
C SER A 114 -2.82 -27.29 -1.50
N LEU A 115 -2.33 -26.68 -2.58
CA LEU A 115 -1.80 -27.41 -3.73
C LEU A 115 -0.50 -28.15 -3.40
N LYS A 116 0.38 -27.55 -2.58
CA LYS A 116 1.61 -28.19 -2.13
C LYS A 116 1.31 -29.40 -1.25
N ASP A 117 0.42 -29.25 -0.26
CA ASP A 117 0.03 -30.34 0.65
C ASP A 117 -0.64 -31.47 -0.14
N ALA A 118 -1.52 -31.15 -1.10
CA ALA A 118 -2.12 -32.15 -1.98
C ALA A 118 -1.11 -32.86 -2.89
N GLN A 119 0.00 -32.19 -3.25
CA GLN A 119 1.09 -32.78 -4.04
C GLN A 119 2.06 -33.62 -3.18
N GLU A 120 2.15 -33.34 -1.88
CA GLU A 120 2.93 -34.12 -0.92
C GLU A 120 2.17 -35.38 -0.46
N ASP A 121 0.84 -35.31 -0.38
CA ASP A 121 -0.04 -36.44 -0.02
C ASP A 121 -0.38 -37.38 -1.20
N ASP A 122 0.06 -37.06 -2.42
CA ASP A 122 -0.15 -37.90 -3.60
C ASP A 122 0.74 -39.16 -3.56
N THR A 123 0.15 -40.29 -3.15
CA THR A 123 0.81 -41.58 -3.00
C THR A 123 1.19 -42.25 -4.32
N ASP A 124 0.69 -41.77 -5.45
CA ASP A 124 1.02 -42.24 -6.80
C ASP A 124 2.06 -41.33 -7.50
N ARG A 125 2.61 -40.36 -6.74
CA ARG A 125 3.59 -39.42 -7.26
C ARG A 125 4.91 -40.11 -7.61
N VAL A 126 5.24 -40.11 -8.90
CA VAL A 126 6.58 -40.47 -9.39
C VAL A 126 7.58 -39.41 -8.92
N VAL A 127 8.36 -39.72 -7.90
CA VAL A 127 9.48 -38.87 -7.45
C VAL A 127 10.59 -38.92 -8.51
N PRO A 128 11.07 -37.76 -9.02
CA PRO A 128 12.16 -37.76 -9.98
C PRO A 128 13.44 -38.28 -9.33
N SER A 129 13.99 -39.37 -9.86
CA SER A 129 15.23 -40.00 -9.39
C SER A 129 16.46 -39.28 -9.93
N VAL A 130 16.71 -38.07 -9.42
CA VAL A 130 17.98 -37.38 -9.64
C VAL A 130 18.81 -37.52 -8.37
N SER A 131 19.74 -38.49 -8.37
CA SER A 131 20.75 -38.62 -7.33
C SER A 131 21.96 -37.77 -7.69
N ILE A 132 22.43 -36.94 -6.75
CA ILE A 132 23.68 -36.19 -6.88
C ILE A 132 24.81 -37.20 -7.06
N GLY A 133 25.44 -37.21 -8.24
CA GLY A 133 26.52 -38.14 -8.60
C GLY A 133 26.41 -38.80 -9.98
N MET A 134 25.30 -38.64 -10.72
CA MET A 134 25.13 -39.27 -12.05
C MET A 134 25.81 -38.54 -13.23
N HIS A 135 26.52 -37.43 -12.97
CA HIS A 135 27.26 -36.67 -14.01
C HIS A 135 28.77 -36.63 -13.80
N ASP A 136 29.31 -37.25 -12.74
CA ASP A 136 30.75 -37.25 -12.47
C ASP A 136 31.43 -38.44 -13.17
N ASN A 137 31.46 -38.39 -14.50
CA ASN A 137 32.24 -39.31 -15.31
C ASN A 137 33.71 -38.83 -15.29
N ASN A 138 34.52 -39.37 -14.38
CA ASN A 138 35.97 -39.15 -14.38
C ASN A 138 36.60 -39.98 -15.51
N GLU A 139 36.80 -39.36 -16.68
CA GLU A 139 37.61 -39.93 -17.76
C GLU A 139 39.03 -40.20 -17.25
N SER A 140 39.32 -41.47 -16.95
CA SER A 140 40.69 -41.96 -16.76
C SER A 140 41.15 -42.57 -18.08
N VAL A 141 41.91 -41.78 -18.83
CA VAL A 141 42.61 -42.16 -20.06
C VAL A 141 43.80 -43.07 -19.73
N PRO A 142 43.94 -44.25 -20.35
CA PRO A 142 45.22 -44.95 -20.47
C PRO A 142 46.05 -44.46 -21.67
#